data_AF-A0A8K0VE10-F1
#
_entry.id   AF-A0A8K0VE10-F1
#
_cell.length_a   1.000
_cell.length_b   1.000
_cell.length_c   1.000
_cell.angle_alpha   90.00
_cell.angle_beta   90.00
_cell.angle_gamma   90.00
#
_symmetry.space_group_name_H-M   'P 1'
#
loop_
_entity.id
_entity.type
_entity.pdbx_description
1 polymer ?
#
loop_
_entity_poly.entity_id
_entity_poly.type
_entity_poly.pdbx_seq_one_letter_code
_entity_poly.pdbx_strand_id
1 'polypeptide(L)'
;MTSQPLLSGLRLPPVDLPAPAAHDLRHWPNLTSAAVCHHAKQLGAAGEALFDAQTLCFGELSLAVGEFFPFDRLILRAPRPLRVQVKTVTLPSPRGYSVEPRKGYRGSPQGMRRYEDDDFDLLAIVILRESVIAYTADMAPRHHVPLSAITHLRRDPRASFDAALAAIEEAALGSTLPAAPSISAEA
;
A
#
# COMPACT_ATOMS: atom_id res chain seq x y z
N MET A 1 -19.08 31.33 17.57
CA MET A 1 -18.62 30.54 16.41
C MET A 1 -19.09 31.26 15.16
N THR A 2 -18.18 31.95 14.48
CA THR A 2 -18.47 32.73 13.27
C THR A 2 -18.62 31.76 12.09
N SER A 3 -19.82 31.69 11.51
CA SER A 3 -20.08 30.92 10.29
C SER A 3 -19.27 31.51 9.15
N GLN A 4 -18.39 30.72 8.54
CA GLN A 4 -17.72 31.13 7.30
C GLN A 4 -18.79 31.36 6.22
N PRO A 5 -18.87 32.54 5.60
CA PRO A 5 -19.81 32.77 4.52
C PRO A 5 -19.43 31.89 3.33
N LEU A 6 -20.43 31.25 2.72
CA LEU A 6 -20.25 30.48 1.49
C LEU A 6 -19.76 31.41 0.37
N LEU A 7 -18.86 30.92 -0.47
CA LEU A 7 -18.39 31.65 -1.66
C LEU A 7 -19.60 32.04 -2.53
N SER A 8 -19.69 33.32 -2.91
CA SER A 8 -20.74 33.84 -3.79
C SER A 8 -20.85 33.03 -5.07
N GLY A 9 -22.07 32.56 -5.40
CA GLY A 9 -22.34 31.78 -6.62
C GLY A 9 -22.20 30.27 -6.48
N LEU A 10 -21.64 29.77 -5.38
CA LEU A 10 -21.50 28.33 -5.12
C LEU A 10 -22.68 27.83 -4.27
N ARG A 11 -23.83 27.62 -4.92
CA ARG A 11 -24.93 26.85 -4.31
C ARG A 11 -24.57 25.37 -4.39
N LEU A 12 -24.01 24.83 -3.32
CA LEU A 12 -23.95 23.38 -3.18
C LEU A 12 -25.40 22.87 -3.17
N PRO A 13 -25.77 21.87 -4.00
CA PRO A 13 -27.06 21.21 -3.83
C PRO A 13 -27.13 20.72 -2.38
N PRO A 14 -28.33 20.69 -1.75
CA PRO A 14 -28.47 20.06 -0.45
C PRO A 14 -27.90 18.64 -0.56
N VAL A 15 -26.74 18.44 0.05
CA VAL A 15 -26.14 17.13 0.16
C VAL A 15 -26.88 16.49 1.32
N ASP A 16 -27.75 15.53 1.02
CA ASP A 16 -28.19 14.56 2.02
C ASP A 16 -26.95 13.77 2.42
N LEU A 17 -26.16 14.33 3.32
CA LEU A 17 -25.10 13.61 3.99
C LEU A 17 -25.82 12.47 4.70
N PRO A 18 -25.51 11.20 4.36
CA PRO A 18 -26.12 10.10 5.09
C PRO A 18 -25.87 10.34 6.58
N ALA A 19 -26.95 10.35 7.38
CA ALA A 19 -26.89 10.48 8.84
C ALA A 19 -25.74 9.59 9.34
N PRO A 20 -24.81 10.07 10.17
CA PRO A 20 -23.43 9.60 10.28
C PRO A 20 -23.35 8.07 10.19
N ALA A 21 -23.18 7.56 8.96
CA ALA A 21 -23.50 6.17 8.61
C ALA A 21 -22.39 5.19 8.99
N ALA A 22 -21.56 5.56 9.95
CA ALA A 22 -20.44 4.76 10.40
C ALA A 22 -20.35 4.77 11.93
N HIS A 23 -21.46 4.46 12.60
CA HIS A 23 -21.42 4.20 14.04
C HIS A 23 -20.36 3.13 14.35
N ASP A 24 -20.19 2.15 13.46
CA ASP A 24 -19.20 1.10 13.59
C ASP A 24 -17.77 1.65 13.62
N LEU A 25 -17.38 2.48 12.64
CA LEU A 25 -16.02 3.03 12.56
C LEU A 25 -15.60 3.86 13.78
N ARG A 26 -16.54 4.41 14.56
CA ARG A 26 -16.25 5.10 15.82
C ARG A 26 -15.62 4.19 16.88
N HIS A 27 -15.80 2.87 16.76
CA HIS A 27 -15.21 1.89 17.66
C HIS A 27 -13.80 1.46 17.22
N TRP A 28 -13.24 2.06 16.17
CA TRP A 28 -11.87 1.79 15.77
C TRP A 28 -10.89 1.92 16.96
N PRO A 29 -9.93 0.98 17.13
CA PRO A 29 -9.59 -0.14 16.26
C PRO A 29 -10.35 -1.45 16.53
N ASN A 30 -11.35 -1.43 17.40
CA ASN A 30 -12.07 -2.62 17.88
C ASN A 30 -13.34 -2.87 17.06
N LEU A 31 -13.17 -3.16 15.77
CA LEU A 31 -14.26 -3.49 14.87
C LEU A 31 -14.51 -5.00 14.80
N THR A 32 -15.76 -5.39 14.58
CA THR A 32 -16.10 -6.78 14.22
C THR A 32 -15.63 -7.08 12.80
N SER A 33 -15.41 -8.36 12.46
CA SER A 33 -15.07 -8.76 11.09
C SER A 33 -16.12 -8.34 10.06
N ALA A 34 -17.40 -8.30 10.45
CA ALA A 34 -18.48 -7.83 9.59
C ALA A 34 -18.35 -6.33 9.27
N ALA A 35 -18.08 -5.51 10.29
CA ALA A 35 -17.83 -4.07 10.11
C ALA A 35 -16.57 -3.80 9.27
N VAL A 36 -15.49 -4.56 9.49
CA VAL A 36 -14.28 -4.47 8.65
C VAL A 36 -14.59 -4.78 7.19
N CYS A 37 -15.35 -5.84 6.92
CA CYS A 37 -15.75 -6.21 5.56
C CYS A 37 -16.64 -5.14 4.91
N HIS A 38 -17.63 -4.65 5.65
CA HIS A 38 -18.55 -3.60 5.19
C HIS A 38 -17.80 -2.31 4.83
N HIS A 39 -16.82 -1.90 5.64
CA HIS A 39 -16.04 -0.67 5.45
C HIS A 39 -14.70 -0.89 4.74
N ALA A 40 -14.49 -2.03 4.05
CA ALA A 40 -13.18 -2.41 3.50
C ALA A 40 -12.57 -1.34 2.58
N LYS A 41 -13.38 -0.68 1.73
CA LYS A 41 -12.92 0.41 0.86
C LYS A 41 -12.48 1.65 1.64
N GLN A 42 -13.20 2.03 2.68
CA GLN A 42 -12.85 3.18 3.53
C GLN A 42 -11.58 2.90 4.35
N LEU A 43 -11.43 1.68 4.88
CA LEU A 43 -10.23 1.26 5.60
C LEU A 43 -9.03 1.14 4.66
N GLY A 44 -9.24 0.69 3.42
CA GLY A 44 -8.23 0.72 2.36
C GLY A 44 -7.72 2.14 2.12
N ALA A 45 -8.62 3.08 1.85
CA ALA A 45 -8.29 4.50 1.65
C ALA A 45 -7.57 5.13 2.86
N ALA A 46 -7.96 4.77 4.09
CA ALA A 46 -7.27 5.21 5.30
C ALA A 46 -5.83 4.69 5.38
N GLY A 47 -5.59 3.45 4.92
CA GLY A 47 -4.24 2.90 4.86
C GLY A 47 -3.37 3.57 3.80
N GLU A 48 -3.93 3.88 2.63
CA GLU A 48 -3.23 4.66 1.62
C GLU A 48 -2.90 6.08 2.10
N ALA A 49 -3.81 6.74 2.82
CA ALA A 49 -3.56 8.05 3.41
C ALA A 49 -2.43 8.00 4.47
N LEU A 50 -2.35 6.93 5.26
CA LEU A 50 -1.23 6.72 6.19
C LEU A 50 0.09 6.53 5.42
N PHE A 51 0.06 5.78 4.33
CA PHE A 51 1.22 5.62 3.44
C PHE A 51 1.68 6.97 2.86
N ASP A 52 0.75 7.78 2.36
CA ASP A 52 1.07 9.10 1.80
C ASP A 52 1.69 10.01 2.87
N ALA A 53 1.11 10.04 4.09
CA ALA A 53 1.66 10.82 5.20
C ALA A 53 3.06 10.34 5.63
N GLN A 54 3.27 9.03 5.72
CA GLN A 54 4.55 8.45 6.15
C GLN A 54 5.65 8.66 5.10
N THR A 55 5.35 8.48 3.82
CA THR A 55 6.32 8.68 2.73
C THR A 55 6.71 10.16 2.58
N LEU A 56 5.77 11.09 2.76
CA LEU A 56 6.09 12.52 2.85
C LEU A 56 7.06 12.83 4.00
N CYS A 57 6.88 12.21 5.16
CA CYS A 57 7.81 12.34 6.29
C CYS A 57 9.20 11.74 6.00
N PHE A 58 9.31 10.83 5.03
CA PHE A 58 10.59 10.31 4.55
C PHE A 58 11.26 11.21 3.51
N GLY A 59 10.61 12.30 3.10
CA GLY A 59 11.06 13.18 2.02
C GLY A 59 10.71 12.66 0.63
N GLU A 60 9.84 11.66 0.53
CA GLU A 60 9.41 11.07 -0.73
C GLU A 60 8.11 11.69 -1.21
N LEU A 61 8.00 11.96 -2.52
CA LEU A 61 6.75 12.43 -3.12
C LEU A 61 5.96 11.25 -3.68
N SER A 62 4.76 11.02 -3.14
CA SER A 62 3.85 10.00 -3.66
C SER A 62 2.68 10.58 -4.45
N LEU A 63 2.32 9.93 -5.55
CA LEU A 63 1.15 10.24 -6.38
C LEU A 63 0.16 9.09 -6.36
N ALA A 64 -1.12 9.40 -6.18
CA ALA A 64 -2.23 8.47 -6.36
C ALA A 64 -2.37 8.06 -7.83
N VAL A 65 -2.64 6.77 -8.04
CA VAL A 65 -2.83 6.18 -9.36
C VAL A 65 -4.27 5.65 -9.45
N GLY A 66 -4.88 5.75 -10.63
CA GLY A 66 -6.27 5.30 -10.83
C GLY A 66 -6.42 3.77 -10.65
N GLU A 67 -7.63 3.32 -10.29
CA GLU A 67 -7.93 1.91 -9.97
C GLU A 67 -7.65 0.88 -11.10
N PHE A 68 -7.35 1.34 -12.32
CA PHE A 68 -7.07 0.47 -13.48
C PHE A 68 -5.64 -0.08 -13.52
N PHE A 69 -4.75 0.44 -12.67
CA PHE A 69 -3.36 0.01 -12.60
C PHE A 69 -3.15 -1.07 -11.52
N PRO A 70 -2.13 -1.92 -11.67
CA PRO A 70 -1.82 -2.96 -10.69
C PRO A 70 -1.07 -2.44 -9.44
N PHE A 71 -1.02 -1.12 -9.25
CA PHE A 71 -0.39 -0.44 -8.12
C PHE A 71 -1.23 0.79 -7.77
N ASP A 72 -1.22 1.20 -6.50
CA ASP A 72 -2.06 2.29 -6.00
C ASP A 72 -1.33 3.64 -5.99
N ARG A 73 0.02 3.59 -5.95
CA ARG A 73 0.87 4.76 -5.75
C ARG A 73 2.12 4.73 -6.61
N LEU A 74 2.61 5.92 -6.98
CA LEU A 74 3.93 6.12 -7.56
C LEU A 74 4.76 6.97 -6.61
N ILE A 75 5.94 6.48 -6.20
CA ILE A 75 6.93 7.30 -5.51
C ILE A 75 7.87 7.90 -6.57
N LEU A 76 7.93 9.23 -6.65
CA LEU A 76 8.75 9.94 -7.63
C LEU A 76 10.20 10.01 -7.19
N ARG A 77 11.05 9.21 -7.83
CA ARG A 77 12.48 9.14 -7.54
C ARG A 77 13.32 8.94 -8.80
N ALA A 78 14.59 9.29 -8.68
CA ALA A 78 15.60 8.98 -9.68
C ALA A 78 16.23 7.59 -9.39
N PRO A 79 16.69 6.85 -10.41
CA PRO A 79 16.59 7.18 -11.84
C PRO A 79 15.20 6.89 -12.44
N ARG A 80 14.34 6.17 -11.72
CA ARG A 80 12.99 5.82 -12.16
C ARG A 80 12.01 5.88 -10.99
N PRO A 81 10.73 6.21 -11.24
CA PRO A 81 9.71 6.15 -10.21
C PRO A 81 9.51 4.70 -9.74
N LEU A 82 9.09 4.54 -8.48
CA LEU A 82 8.67 3.24 -7.94
C LEU A 82 7.16 3.09 -7.99
N ARG A 83 6.70 1.97 -8.53
CA ARG A 83 5.30 1.55 -8.44
C ARG A 83 5.08 0.86 -7.11
N VAL A 84 4.09 1.32 -6.36
CA VAL A 84 3.81 0.83 -5.01
C VAL A 84 2.39 0.31 -4.93
N GLN A 85 2.25 -0.95 -4.54
CA GLN A 85 0.97 -1.49 -4.10
C GLN A 85 0.86 -1.32 -2.58
N VAL A 86 -0.24 -0.73 -2.13
CA VAL A 86 -0.60 -0.58 -0.72
C VAL A 86 -1.63 -1.65 -0.36
N LYS A 87 -1.39 -2.37 0.74
CA LYS A 87 -2.36 -3.35 1.27
C LYS A 87 -2.59 -3.10 2.75
N THR A 88 -3.83 -2.76 3.09
CA THR A 88 -4.25 -2.52 4.47
C THR A 88 -4.68 -3.79 5.16
N VAL A 89 -4.11 -4.06 6.34
CA VAL A 89 -4.52 -5.10 7.28
C VAL A 89 -5.05 -4.45 8.54
N THR A 90 -6.22 -4.90 8.98
CA THR A 90 -6.93 -4.33 10.12
C THR A 90 -7.08 -5.30 11.29
N LEU A 91 -7.09 -6.61 11.03
CA LEU A 91 -7.26 -7.64 12.05
C LEU A 91 -5.98 -8.49 12.19
N PRO A 92 -5.45 -8.65 13.42
CA PRO A 92 -4.35 -9.57 13.67
C PRO A 92 -4.84 -11.02 13.67
N SER A 93 -3.94 -11.93 13.33
CA SER A 93 -4.01 -13.34 13.72
C SER A 93 -3.16 -13.56 14.98
N PRO A 94 -3.28 -14.70 15.69
CA PRO A 94 -2.40 -15.02 16.82
C PRO A 94 -0.90 -14.99 16.49
N ARG A 95 -0.53 -15.14 15.22
CA ARG A 95 0.87 -15.14 14.76
C ARG A 95 1.36 -13.76 14.30
N GLY A 96 0.47 -12.80 14.09
CA GLY A 96 0.77 -11.49 13.51
C GLY A 96 -0.20 -11.13 12.39
N TYR A 97 0.25 -10.26 11.49
CA TYR A 97 -0.55 -9.73 10.40
C TYR A 97 -0.17 -10.43 9.10
N SER A 98 -1.16 -10.94 8.36
CA SER A 98 -0.92 -11.62 7.07
C SER A 98 -1.60 -10.88 5.92
N VAL A 99 -0.91 -10.80 4.79
CA VAL A 99 -1.45 -10.29 3.53
C VAL A 99 -1.22 -11.32 2.44
N GLU A 100 -2.23 -11.50 1.60
CA GLU A 100 -2.08 -12.18 0.33
C GLU A 100 -2.38 -11.16 -0.78
N PRO A 101 -1.34 -10.57 -1.40
CA PRO A 101 -1.56 -9.66 -2.51
C PRO A 101 -2.13 -10.46 -3.69
N ARG A 102 -3.42 -10.25 -3.96
CA ARG A 102 -4.14 -10.84 -5.11
C ARG A 102 -4.76 -9.73 -5.96
N LYS A 103 -4.72 -9.90 -7.27
CA LYS A 103 -5.44 -9.08 -8.26
C LYS A 103 -6.86 -9.59 -8.43
N GLY A 104 -7.81 -8.67 -8.63
CA GLY A 104 -9.20 -8.99 -9.00
C GLY A 104 -10.16 -9.11 -7.81
N TYR A 105 -11.45 -8.91 -8.08
CA TYR A 105 -12.55 -9.04 -7.11
C TYR A 105 -13.42 -10.26 -7.43
N ARG A 106 -14.24 -10.70 -6.47
CA ARG A 106 -15.22 -11.78 -6.66
C ARG A 106 -16.25 -11.35 -7.71
N GLY A 107 -16.14 -11.86 -8.94
CA GLY A 107 -16.99 -11.50 -10.08
C GLY A 107 -16.26 -10.84 -11.27
N SER A 108 -14.94 -10.66 -11.19
CA SER A 108 -14.16 -10.26 -12.37
C SER A 108 -14.24 -11.34 -13.46
N PRO A 109 -14.36 -10.99 -14.76
CA PRO A 109 -14.39 -11.95 -15.87
C PRO A 109 -13.17 -12.87 -15.92
N GLN A 110 -12.08 -12.48 -15.26
CA GLN A 110 -10.79 -13.16 -15.27
C GLN A 110 -10.43 -13.79 -13.91
N GLY A 111 -11.33 -13.73 -12.92
CA GLY A 111 -11.11 -14.27 -11.57
C GLY A 111 -10.11 -13.48 -10.71
N MET A 112 -9.66 -14.10 -9.61
CA MET A 112 -8.54 -13.60 -8.79
C MET A 112 -7.21 -14.12 -9.36
N ARG A 113 -6.25 -13.24 -9.65
CA ARG A 113 -4.93 -13.60 -10.22
C ARG A 113 -3.80 -13.19 -9.28
N ARG A 114 -2.63 -13.81 -9.45
CA ARG A 114 -1.40 -13.36 -8.79
C ARG A 114 -0.87 -12.09 -9.48
N TYR A 115 -0.10 -11.31 -8.75
CA TYR A 115 0.70 -10.26 -9.36
C TYR A 115 1.86 -10.90 -10.13
N GLU A 116 2.22 -10.28 -11.25
CA GLU A 116 3.39 -10.57 -12.08
C GLU A 116 4.56 -9.72 -11.58
N ASP A 117 5.80 -10.14 -11.90
CA ASP A 117 7.03 -9.52 -11.39
C ASP A 117 7.20 -8.04 -11.80
N ASP A 118 6.45 -7.59 -12.80
CA ASP A 118 6.45 -6.22 -13.31
C ASP A 118 5.22 -5.43 -12.89
N ASP A 119 4.38 -5.90 -11.98
CA ASP A 119 3.17 -5.18 -11.58
C ASP A 119 3.43 -4.01 -10.64
N PHE A 120 4.33 -4.20 -9.68
CA PHE A 120 4.76 -3.17 -8.76
C PHE A 120 6.19 -3.46 -8.30
N ASP A 121 6.92 -2.42 -7.90
CA ASP A 121 8.30 -2.56 -7.41
C ASP A 121 8.34 -2.75 -5.89
N LEU A 122 7.34 -2.21 -5.18
CA LEU A 122 7.28 -2.17 -3.72
C LEU A 122 5.89 -2.52 -3.20
N LEU A 123 5.83 -3.40 -2.20
CA LEU A 123 4.62 -3.65 -1.42
C LEU A 123 4.70 -2.89 -0.08
N ALA A 124 3.68 -2.08 0.20
CA ALA A 124 3.47 -1.43 1.48
C ALA A 124 2.34 -2.14 2.26
N ILE A 125 2.71 -2.89 3.30
CA ILE A 125 1.76 -3.58 4.18
C ILE A 125 1.41 -2.64 5.33
N VAL A 126 0.23 -2.04 5.25
CA VAL A 126 -0.25 -1.08 6.23
C VAL A 126 -0.97 -1.80 7.36
N ILE A 127 -0.38 -1.80 8.55
CA ILE A 127 -0.97 -2.36 9.75
C ILE A 127 -1.72 -1.22 10.45
N LEU A 128 -2.92 -0.94 9.94
CA LEU A 128 -3.63 0.30 10.24
C LEU A 128 -3.88 0.49 11.74
N ARG A 129 -4.20 -0.61 12.44
CA ARG A 129 -4.46 -0.61 13.90
C ARG A 129 -3.25 -0.15 14.70
N GLU A 130 -2.06 -0.47 14.23
CA GLU A 130 -0.81 -0.16 14.92
C GLU A 130 -0.18 1.16 14.42
N SER A 131 -0.75 1.74 13.36
CA SER A 131 -0.25 2.90 12.62
C SER A 131 1.19 2.74 12.14
N VAL A 132 1.51 1.56 11.60
CA VAL A 132 2.83 1.25 11.01
C VAL A 132 2.70 0.64 9.63
N ILE A 133 3.76 0.76 8.85
CA ILE A 133 3.88 0.17 7.51
C ILE A 133 5.14 -0.68 7.46
N ALA A 134 4.99 -1.91 6.99
CA ALA A 134 6.12 -2.75 6.60
C ALA A 134 6.28 -2.69 5.08
N TYR A 135 7.47 -2.32 4.61
CA TYR A 135 7.79 -2.28 3.19
C TYR A 135 8.58 -3.52 2.79
N THR A 136 8.34 -4.03 1.58
CA THR A 136 9.11 -5.14 1.02
C THR A 136 9.14 -5.08 -0.51
N ALA A 137 10.25 -5.50 -1.08
CA ALA A 137 10.42 -5.74 -2.52
C ALA A 137 10.18 -7.21 -2.90
N ASP A 138 9.95 -8.08 -1.91
CA ASP A 138 9.58 -9.48 -2.15
C ASP A 138 8.18 -9.57 -2.76
N MET A 139 8.07 -10.30 -3.88
CA MET A 139 6.82 -10.55 -4.61
C MET A 139 6.14 -11.87 -4.20
N ALA A 140 6.53 -12.44 -3.05
CA ALA A 140 5.92 -13.65 -2.51
C ALA A 140 4.37 -13.56 -2.48
N PRO A 141 3.66 -14.66 -2.77
CA PRO A 141 2.20 -14.67 -2.82
C PRO A 141 1.54 -14.45 -1.44
N ARG A 142 2.34 -14.46 -0.36
CA ARG A 142 1.90 -14.25 1.00
C ARG A 142 3.01 -13.61 1.82
N HIS A 143 2.64 -12.59 2.57
CA HIS A 143 3.52 -11.93 3.54
C HIS A 143 2.98 -12.07 4.95
N HIS A 144 3.89 -12.12 5.90
CA HIS A 144 3.58 -12.21 7.32
C HIS A 144 4.45 -11.23 8.11
N VAL A 145 3.81 -10.29 8.80
CA VAL A 145 4.47 -9.37 9.73
C VAL A 145 4.21 -9.86 11.16
N PRO A 146 5.23 -10.40 11.86
CA PRO A 146 5.05 -10.89 13.23
C PRO A 146 4.78 -9.74 14.19
N LEU A 147 4.07 -10.01 15.30
CA LEU A 147 3.78 -9.00 16.32
C LEU A 147 5.05 -8.36 16.90
N SER A 148 6.14 -9.12 17.00
CA SER A 148 7.43 -8.62 17.47
C SER A 148 8.03 -7.54 16.56
N ALA A 149 7.69 -7.53 15.27
CA ALA A 149 8.17 -6.51 14.33
C ALA A 149 7.51 -5.14 14.55
N ILE A 150 6.31 -5.08 15.15
CA ILE A 150 5.57 -3.83 15.34
C ILE A 150 6.37 -2.81 16.15
N THR A 151 7.01 -3.26 17.24
CA THR A 151 7.85 -2.38 18.07
C THR A 151 9.00 -1.78 17.27
N HIS A 152 9.62 -2.58 16.39
CA HIS A 152 10.69 -2.10 15.52
C HIS A 152 10.18 -1.08 14.51
N LEU A 153 9.07 -1.38 13.82
CA LEU A 153 8.47 -0.51 12.81
C LEU A 153 7.99 0.83 13.40
N ARG A 154 7.60 0.86 14.68
CA ARG A 154 7.29 2.13 15.36
C ARG A 154 8.53 2.96 15.66
N ARG A 155 9.58 2.30 16.13
CA ARG A 155 10.82 2.97 16.55
C ARG A 155 11.59 3.52 15.36
N ASP A 156 11.59 2.78 14.26
CA ASP A 156 12.25 3.15 13.02
C ASP A 156 11.35 2.81 11.82
N PRO A 157 10.42 3.71 11.47
CA PRO A 157 9.48 3.47 10.37
C PRO A 157 10.15 3.38 9.00
N ARG A 158 11.35 3.95 8.84
CA ARG A 158 12.05 4.03 7.55
C ARG A 158 12.94 2.82 7.30
N ALA A 159 13.39 2.11 8.34
CA ALA A 159 14.26 0.94 8.19
C ALA A 159 13.77 -0.10 7.17
N SER A 160 12.49 -0.49 7.21
CA SER A 160 11.97 -1.47 6.25
C SER A 160 11.82 -0.90 4.83
N PHE A 161 11.59 0.41 4.71
CA PHE A 161 11.58 1.10 3.43
C PHE A 161 12.99 1.04 2.81
N ASP A 162 14.00 1.52 3.53
CA ASP A 162 15.39 1.54 3.07
C ASP A 162 15.91 0.14 2.69
N ALA A 163 15.58 -0.87 3.48
CA ALA A 163 15.92 -2.26 3.17
C ALA A 163 15.26 -2.75 1.86
N ALA A 164 14.00 -2.39 1.62
CA ALA A 164 13.32 -2.72 0.38
C ALA A 164 13.91 -1.98 -0.83
N LEU A 165 14.36 -0.73 -0.66
CA LEU A 165 15.01 0.01 -1.73
C LEU A 165 16.33 -0.63 -2.15
N ALA A 166 17.16 -0.98 -1.17
CA ALA A 166 18.44 -1.63 -1.41
C ALA A 166 18.25 -2.94 -2.20
N ALA A 167 17.22 -3.73 -1.87
CA ALA A 167 16.89 -4.94 -2.61
C ALA A 167 16.47 -4.68 -4.07
N ILE A 168 15.69 -3.62 -4.33
CA ILE A 168 15.30 -3.21 -5.70
C ILE A 168 16.51 -2.77 -6.51
N GLU A 169 17.42 -2.01 -5.89
CA GLU A 169 18.65 -1.53 -6.51
C GLU A 169 19.61 -2.68 -6.83
N GLU A 170 19.78 -3.62 -5.91
CA GLU A 170 20.59 -4.83 -6.12
C GLU A 170 20.05 -5.68 -7.27
N ALA A 171 18.73 -5.90 -7.34
CA ALA A 171 18.09 -6.62 -8.44
C ALA A 171 18.27 -5.91 -9.80
N ALA A 172 18.23 -4.58 -9.81
CA ALA A 172 18.48 -3.79 -11.02
C ALA A 172 19.94 -3.90 -11.49
N LEU A 173 20.90 -3.98 -10.58
CA LEU A 173 22.31 -4.17 -10.92
C LEU A 173 22.59 -5.59 -11.42
N GLY A 174 22.02 -6.61 -10.79
CA GLY A 174 22.18 -8.02 -11.21
C GLY A 174 21.61 -8.33 -12.60
N SER A 175 20.61 -7.57 -13.06
CA SER A 175 20.03 -7.71 -14.40
C SER A 175 20.79 -6.96 -15.51
N THR A 176 21.82 -6.17 -15.17
CA THR A 176 22.60 -5.35 -16.13
C THR A 176 23.94 -5.95 -16.58
N LEU A 177 24.32 -7.16 -16.15
CA LEU A 177 25.48 -7.83 -16.75
C LEU A 177 25.15 -8.24 -18.20
N PRO A 178 25.81 -7.68 -19.23
CA PRO A 178 25.65 -8.20 -20.58
C PRO A 178 26.10 -9.67 -20.59
N ALA A 179 25.28 -10.53 -21.21
CA ALA A 179 25.70 -11.89 -21.50
C ALA A 179 27.09 -11.84 -22.15
N ALA A 180 28.07 -12.49 -21.51
CA ALA A 180 29.43 -12.53 -22.02
C ALA A 180 29.38 -12.97 -23.49
N PRO A 181 30.09 -12.30 -24.41
CA PRO A 181 30.12 -12.73 -25.80
C PRO A 181 30.59 -14.18 -25.84
N SER A 182 29.74 -15.05 -26.36
CA SER A 182 30.10 -16.43 -26.67
C SER A 182 31.23 -16.39 -27.70
N ILE A 183 32.46 -16.55 -27.22
CA ILE A 183 33.61 -16.83 -28.07
C ILE A 183 33.42 -18.26 -28.55
N SER A 184 32.77 -18.41 -29.71
CA SER A 184 32.83 -19.63 -30.49
C SER A 184 34.23 -19.71 -31.08
N ALA A 185 35.09 -20.54 -30.50
CA ALA A 185 36.30 -20.99 -31.17
C ALA A 185 35.89 -21.97 -32.27
N GLU A 186 36.19 -21.62 -33.51
CA GLU A 186 36.22 -22.54 -34.64
C GLU A 186 37.16 -23.72 -34.34
N ALA A 187 36.72 -24.91 -34.72
CA ALA A 187 37.58 -26.04 -35.08
C ALA A 187 36.89 -26.83 -36.19
#